data_AF-A0A1G9P4Y4-F1
#
_entry.id   AF-A0A1G9P4Y4-F1
#
_cell.length_a   1.000
_cell.length_b   1.000
_cell.length_c   1.000
_cell.angle_alpha   90.00
_cell.angle_beta   90.00
_cell.angle_gamma   90.00
#
_symmetry.space_group_name_H-M   'P 1'
#
loop_
_entity.id
_entity.type
_entity.pdbx_description
1 polymer ?
#
loop_
_entity_poly.entity_id
_entity_poly.type
_entity_poly.pdbx_seq_one_letter_code
_entity_poly.pdbx_strand_id
1 'polypeptide(L)'
;MKVITDYIMTILGVFIFLSAGFILLLIIKFIINSKKKTPKSDVGMRCQTNNININLCDYKEIKNDKQINKINGEKVCKYDNGDVYKGELINGKRNGFGICVFANKERYEGLWKDDKMHSVGKYIYNDGSTYSGDFKFGMIEGLGMYTYKNKDIYKGYFRDNKKNGRGVLYYKDGSKYIGEWEDDYQSGEGKLIKSNGDIYEGQFNRSKIDGKGEYKYKDGSKYVGEFKENVFHGHGCYTDIHGNIYEGEYKYGVKKGTGILKFRNKEVYEGNFKDDLFDGVGQYKYYDNSIYEGDFKSGQKDGIGSYICDFYKYVGEWNKNQKGKIGTYYLGSKEILDVVIENQNIVQGIYKLEDDEEKYLFDVDISGNNEEKVLLNIKHYLKKKKKQSP
;
A
#
# COMPACT_ATOMS: atom_id res chain seq x y z
N MET A 1 8.28 -22.01 26.57
CA MET A 1 7.66 -20.66 26.39
C MET A 1 6.91 -20.18 27.62
N LYS A 2 5.96 -20.95 28.20
CA LYS A 2 5.16 -20.54 29.37
C LYS A 2 5.98 -20.04 30.58
N VAL A 3 7.05 -20.77 30.92
CA VAL A 3 7.96 -20.43 32.04
C VAL A 3 8.70 -19.09 31.83
N ILE A 4 9.04 -18.75 30.59
CA ILE A 4 9.74 -17.49 30.26
C ILE A 4 8.77 -16.31 30.34
N THR A 5 7.54 -16.48 29.85
CA THR A 5 6.48 -15.46 30.01
C THR A 5 6.15 -15.20 31.47
N ASP A 6 6.06 -16.23 32.32
CA ASP A 6 5.78 -16.04 33.75
C ASP A 6 6.93 -15.31 34.46
N TYR A 7 8.19 -15.59 34.08
CA TYR A 7 9.36 -14.89 34.59
C TYR A 7 9.39 -13.41 34.18
N ILE A 8 9.09 -13.11 32.91
CA ILE A 8 9.00 -11.73 32.39
C ILE A 8 7.87 -10.97 33.07
N MET A 9 6.69 -11.57 33.24
CA MET A 9 5.55 -10.93 33.91
C MET A 9 5.83 -10.65 35.39
N THR A 10 6.60 -11.52 36.06
CA THR A 10 7.03 -11.31 37.45
C THR A 10 8.01 -10.14 37.56
N ILE A 11 8.99 -10.05 36.65
CA ILE A 11 9.92 -8.90 36.59
C ILE A 11 9.15 -7.61 36.28
N LEU A 12 8.23 -7.62 35.32
CA LEU A 12 7.41 -6.45 34.98
C LEU A 12 6.57 -5.99 36.18
N GLY A 13 5.98 -6.95 36.92
CA GLY A 13 5.25 -6.68 38.16
C GLY A 13 6.12 -5.99 39.20
N VAL A 14 7.33 -6.50 39.46
CA VAL A 14 8.28 -5.90 40.41
C VAL A 14 8.67 -4.48 39.98
N PHE A 15 8.91 -4.23 38.69
CA PHE A 15 9.20 -2.88 38.18
C PHE A 15 8.00 -1.92 38.32
N ILE A 16 6.78 -2.38 38.09
CA ILE A 16 5.56 -1.59 38.30
C ILE A 16 5.37 -1.25 39.80
N PHE A 17 5.61 -2.21 40.70
CA PHE A 17 5.54 -1.97 42.14
C PHE A 17 6.63 -0.99 42.63
N LEU A 18 7.87 -1.12 42.15
CA LEU A 18 8.96 -0.22 42.51
C LEU A 18 8.75 1.20 41.96
N SER A 19 8.26 1.33 40.73
CA SER A 19 7.93 2.63 40.12
C SER A 19 6.75 3.31 40.81
N ALA A 20 5.71 2.56 41.22
CA ALA A 20 4.61 3.09 42.03
C ALA A 20 5.08 3.59 43.40
N GLY A 21 5.98 2.85 44.06
CA GLY A 21 6.61 3.28 45.32
C GLY A 21 7.44 4.56 45.17
N PHE A 22 8.19 4.69 44.07
CA PHE A 22 8.96 5.90 43.77
C PHE A 22 8.05 7.11 43.49
N ILE A 23 6.95 6.91 42.74
CA ILE A 23 5.93 7.94 42.50
C ILE A 23 5.26 8.35 43.82
N LEU A 24 4.95 7.40 44.70
CA LEU A 24 4.39 7.69 46.02
C LEU A 24 5.36 8.51 46.89
N LEU A 25 6.66 8.19 46.86
CA LEU A 25 7.69 8.98 47.57
C LEU A 25 7.82 10.40 47.00
N LEU A 26 7.70 10.57 45.68
CA LEU A 26 7.68 11.89 45.04
C LEU A 26 6.42 12.69 45.43
N ILE A 27 5.26 12.03 45.51
CA ILE A 27 4.00 12.64 45.97
C ILE A 27 4.11 13.03 47.45
N ILE A 28 4.65 12.17 48.31
CA ILE A 28 4.88 12.49 49.74
C ILE A 28 5.85 13.67 49.88
N LYS A 29 6.95 13.68 49.14
CA LYS A 29 7.92 14.79 49.12
C LYS A 29 7.29 16.09 48.61
N PHE A 30 6.41 16.01 47.62
CA PHE A 30 5.62 17.12 47.11
C PHE A 30 4.60 17.64 48.15
N ILE A 31 3.92 16.75 48.88
CA ILE A 31 2.97 17.12 49.95
C ILE A 31 3.71 17.75 51.15
N ILE A 32 4.89 17.25 51.52
CA ILE A 32 5.73 17.85 52.57
C ILE A 32 6.19 19.25 52.15
N ASN A 33 6.56 19.43 50.88
CA ASN A 33 6.90 20.75 50.34
C ASN A 33 5.69 21.68 50.19
N SER A 34 4.49 21.15 49.89
CA SER A 34 3.27 21.96 49.74
C SER A 34 2.67 22.42 51.07
N LYS A 35 2.88 21.66 52.16
CA LYS A 35 2.48 22.07 53.53
C LYS A 35 3.29 23.25 54.09
N LYS A 36 4.34 23.73 53.40
CA LYS A 36 5.14 24.88 53.84
C LYS A 36 4.63 26.25 53.37
N LYS A 37 3.53 26.37 52.64
CA LYS A 37 2.93 27.68 52.30
C LYS A 37 1.42 27.63 52.07
N THR A 38 0.64 28.34 52.89
CA THR A 38 -0.70 28.92 52.59
C THR A 38 -1.08 29.96 53.68
N PRO A 39 -1.89 31.01 53.44
CA PRO A 39 -3.20 31.03 52.72
C PRO A 39 -3.26 31.99 51.51
N LYS A 40 -3.88 31.62 50.37
CA LYS A 40 -5.30 31.50 49.96
C LYS A 40 -6.00 32.81 49.57
N SER A 41 -6.36 32.92 48.29
CA SER A 41 -7.69 33.36 47.82
C SER A 41 -8.00 32.71 46.47
N ASP A 42 -9.05 31.89 46.45
CA ASP A 42 -9.61 31.16 45.29
C ASP A 42 -10.35 32.10 44.33
N VAL A 43 -10.20 31.92 43.00
CA VAL A 43 -11.30 31.89 42.00
C VAL A 43 -10.84 31.17 40.71
N GLY A 44 -11.51 30.06 40.37
CA GLY A 44 -11.95 29.64 39.01
C GLY A 44 -10.96 29.53 37.85
N MET A 45 -10.57 28.30 37.49
CA MET A 45 -9.98 27.98 36.18
C MET A 45 -11.02 28.09 35.05
N ARG A 46 -10.82 29.07 34.18
CA ARG A 46 -11.31 29.11 32.79
C ARG A 46 -10.08 29.11 31.88
N CYS A 47 -9.99 28.19 30.93
CA CYS A 47 -9.05 28.29 29.82
C CYS A 47 -9.34 29.58 29.05
N GLN A 48 -8.43 30.56 29.14
CA GLN A 48 -8.40 31.72 28.29
C GLN A 48 -7.03 31.79 27.61
N THR A 49 -7.06 31.90 26.28
CA THR A 49 -5.96 32.35 25.45
C THR A 49 -5.59 33.77 25.88
N ASN A 50 -4.64 33.89 26.80
CA ASN A 50 -4.11 35.19 27.18
C ASN A 50 -2.87 35.49 26.32
N ASN A 51 -3.04 36.47 25.42
CA ASN A 51 -1.95 37.27 24.88
C ASN A 51 -1.10 37.77 26.07
N ILE A 52 0.12 37.24 26.18
CA ILE A 52 1.08 37.74 27.17
C ILE A 52 1.58 39.08 26.64
N ASN A 53 1.00 40.17 27.16
CA ASN A 53 1.61 41.49 27.10
C ASN A 53 2.89 41.45 27.94
N ILE A 54 4.04 41.51 27.26
CA ILE A 54 5.34 41.61 27.90
C ILE A 54 5.45 43.04 28.46
N ASN A 55 5.25 43.19 29.78
CA ASN A 55 5.61 44.41 30.50
C ASN A 55 7.13 44.60 30.41
N LEU A 56 7.54 45.66 29.74
CA LEU A 56 8.90 46.19 29.73
C LEU A 56 9.15 46.88 31.07
N CYS A 57 9.69 46.15 32.04
CA CYS A 57 10.22 46.76 33.27
C CYS A 57 11.62 46.21 33.53
N ASP A 58 12.54 47.14 33.81
CA ASP A 58 13.97 47.01 34.14
C ASP A 58 14.94 46.68 33.00
N TYR A 59 15.16 47.72 32.20
CA TYR A 59 16.22 47.84 31.20
C TYR A 59 17.56 48.21 31.85
N LYS A 60 18.55 47.33 31.73
CA LYS A 60 19.97 47.74 31.75
C LYS A 60 20.56 47.43 30.38
N GLU A 61 20.83 48.49 29.63
CA GLU A 61 21.56 48.46 28.37
C GLU A 61 23.01 48.02 28.66
N ILE A 62 23.41 46.82 28.25
CA ILE A 62 24.79 46.33 28.44
C ILE A 62 25.61 46.75 27.22
N LYS A 63 26.29 47.88 27.32
CA LYS A 63 27.33 48.32 26.36
C LYS A 63 28.68 47.75 26.79
N ASN A 64 29.19 46.76 26.03
CA ASN A 64 30.61 46.34 25.86
C ASN A 64 30.88 44.83 26.03
N ASP A 65 31.55 44.25 25.02
CA ASP A 65 32.00 42.84 24.90
C ASP A 65 32.86 42.31 26.06
N LYS A 66 33.50 43.18 26.85
CA LYS A 66 34.41 42.75 27.93
C LYS A 66 33.72 42.33 29.23
N GLN A 67 32.40 42.55 29.39
CA GLN A 67 31.65 42.14 30.59
C GLN A 67 30.85 40.82 30.44
N ILE A 68 30.78 40.24 29.23
CA ILE A 68 29.98 39.04 28.94
C ILE A 68 30.47 37.81 29.73
N ASN A 69 31.78 37.72 30.00
CA ASN A 69 32.43 36.56 30.62
C ASN A 69 32.13 36.33 32.12
N LYS A 70 31.24 37.11 32.77
CA LYS A 70 30.87 36.94 34.20
C LYS A 70 29.36 36.90 34.45
N ILE A 71 28.55 36.66 33.43
CA ILE A 71 27.09 36.67 33.56
C ILE A 71 26.59 35.24 33.81
N ASN A 72 26.13 34.99 35.03
CA ASN A 72 25.49 33.74 35.44
C ASN A 72 24.04 33.99 35.92
N GLY A 73 23.15 33.01 35.71
CA GLY A 73 21.75 33.01 36.19
C GLY A 73 20.73 33.45 35.15
N GLU A 74 19.45 33.53 35.54
CA GLU A 74 18.35 33.92 34.64
C GLU A 74 18.45 35.39 34.25
N LYS A 75 18.42 35.68 32.95
CA LYS A 75 18.51 37.03 32.37
C LYS A 75 17.58 37.19 31.18
N VAL A 76 17.25 38.45 30.88
CA VAL A 76 16.67 38.87 29.60
C VAL A 76 17.76 39.60 28.81
N CYS A 77 18.12 39.09 27.64
CA CYS A 77 19.14 39.63 26.77
C CYS A 77 18.51 40.02 25.42
N LYS A 78 18.79 41.24 24.96
CA LYS A 78 18.51 41.68 23.59
C LYS A 78 19.85 41.76 22.87
N TYR A 79 19.97 41.07 21.74
CA TYR A 79 21.20 41.01 20.96
C TYR A 79 21.13 41.97 19.77
N ASP A 80 22.29 42.39 19.28
CA ASP A 80 22.39 43.35 18.15
C ASP A 80 21.78 42.81 16.85
N ASN A 81 21.75 41.48 16.69
CA ASN A 81 21.09 40.83 15.55
C ASN A 81 19.55 40.89 15.62
N GLY A 82 18.98 41.39 16.73
CA GLY A 82 17.53 41.46 16.97
C GLY A 82 16.95 40.30 17.78
N ASP A 83 17.76 39.30 18.15
CA ASP A 83 17.30 38.20 18.99
C ASP A 83 16.98 38.67 20.41
N VAL A 84 15.98 38.06 21.02
CA VAL A 84 15.61 38.28 22.42
C VAL A 84 15.61 36.94 23.15
N TYR A 85 16.50 36.79 24.12
CA TYR A 85 16.61 35.60 24.96
C TYR A 85 16.15 35.89 26.38
N LYS A 86 15.40 34.96 26.97
CA LYS A 86 15.12 34.90 28.40
C LYS A 86 15.48 33.51 28.92
N GLY A 87 16.48 33.40 29.78
CA GLY A 87 16.89 32.12 30.36
C GLY A 87 18.22 32.17 31.09
N GLU A 88 18.74 31.01 31.44
CA GLU A 88 20.00 30.87 32.18
C GLU A 88 21.22 31.16 31.29
N LEU A 89 22.18 31.90 31.85
CA LEU A 89 23.50 32.08 31.26
C LEU A 89 24.56 31.41 32.12
N ILE A 90 25.55 30.79 31.48
CA ILE A 90 26.77 30.29 32.12
C ILE A 90 27.95 30.80 31.29
N ASN A 91 28.87 31.54 31.92
CA ASN A 91 30.01 32.18 31.26
C ASN A 91 29.60 33.01 30.03
N GLY A 92 28.47 33.72 30.14
CA GLY A 92 27.95 34.55 29.06
C GLY A 92 27.26 33.81 27.91
N LYS A 93 27.19 32.47 27.95
CA LYS A 93 26.52 31.65 26.93
C LYS A 93 25.17 31.13 27.41
N ARG A 94 24.19 31.04 26.50
CA ARG A 94 22.88 30.42 26.77
C ARG A 94 23.10 28.97 27.19
N ASN A 95 22.62 28.66 28.40
CA ASN A 95 22.70 27.35 29.02
C ASN A 95 21.39 27.08 29.77
N GLY A 96 21.14 25.83 30.16
CA GLY A 96 19.94 25.50 30.92
C GLY A 96 18.65 25.80 30.16
N PHE A 97 17.54 26.02 30.88
CA PHE A 97 16.27 26.32 30.23
C PHE A 97 16.20 27.80 29.78
N GLY A 98 15.68 28.03 28.57
CA GLY A 98 15.46 29.38 28.08
C GLY A 98 14.56 29.48 26.86
N ILE A 99 14.04 30.68 26.65
CA ILE A 99 13.18 31.06 25.53
C ILE A 99 13.95 32.06 24.67
N CYS A 100 14.11 31.78 23.38
CA CYS A 100 14.69 32.70 22.41
C CYS A 100 13.62 33.03 21.36
N VAL A 101 13.34 34.32 21.19
CA VAL A 101 12.63 34.85 20.02
C VAL A 101 13.70 35.39 19.09
N PHE A 102 13.84 34.76 17.93
CA PHE A 102 14.85 35.14 16.94
C PHE A 102 14.39 36.36 16.14
N ALA A 103 15.33 37.07 15.53
CA ALA A 103 15.06 38.25 14.71
C ALA A 103 14.12 37.97 13.52
N ASN A 104 14.13 36.73 13.00
CA ASN A 104 13.21 36.24 11.98
C ASN A 104 11.79 35.92 12.51
N LYS A 105 11.51 36.25 13.79
CA LYS A 105 10.27 36.00 14.54
C LYS A 105 10.00 34.53 14.89
N GLU A 106 10.91 33.63 14.58
CA GLU A 106 10.85 32.25 15.06
C GLU A 106 11.12 32.19 16.56
N ARG A 107 10.70 31.10 17.19
CA ARG A 107 10.76 30.99 18.64
C ARG A 107 11.17 29.60 19.07
N TYR A 108 12.20 29.53 19.91
CA TYR A 108 12.59 28.31 20.60
C TYR A 108 12.32 28.42 22.09
N GLU A 109 11.77 27.36 22.68
CA GLU A 109 11.58 27.16 24.11
C GLU A 109 12.19 25.83 24.49
N GLY A 110 13.28 25.81 25.26
CA GLY A 110 13.89 24.53 25.62
C GLY A 110 15.24 24.66 26.30
N LEU A 111 15.95 23.54 26.34
CA LEU A 111 17.27 23.46 26.93
C LEU A 111 18.35 23.97 25.97
N TRP A 112 19.30 24.72 26.52
CA TRP A 112 20.44 25.29 25.83
C TRP A 112 21.72 24.71 26.42
N LYS A 113 22.74 24.54 25.57
CA LYS A 113 24.10 24.21 25.98
C LYS A 113 25.07 24.96 25.10
N ASP A 114 25.90 25.81 25.69
CA ASP A 114 26.91 26.60 24.98
C ASP A 114 26.36 27.31 23.72
N ASP A 115 25.26 28.05 23.89
CA ASP A 115 24.54 28.77 22.82
C ASP A 115 23.84 27.93 21.76
N LYS A 116 23.78 26.61 21.94
CA LYS A 116 23.10 25.69 21.02
C LYS A 116 21.85 25.10 21.67
N MET A 117 20.78 24.97 20.88
CA MET A 117 19.59 24.20 21.27
C MET A 117 20.01 22.75 21.56
N HIS A 118 19.55 22.18 22.67
CA HIS A 118 20.01 20.90 23.16
C HIS A 118 18.91 20.16 23.93
N SER A 119 18.92 18.82 23.91
CA SER A 119 17.93 17.97 24.59
C SER A 119 16.50 18.39 24.20
N VAL A 120 15.56 18.34 25.12
CA VAL A 120 14.15 18.63 24.84
C VAL A 120 13.91 20.12 24.59
N GLY A 121 13.13 20.42 23.55
CA GLY A 121 12.67 21.76 23.26
C GLY A 121 11.49 21.80 22.31
N LYS A 122 10.95 23.00 22.12
CA LYS A 122 9.90 23.33 21.17
C LYS A 122 10.34 24.49 20.29
N TYR A 123 10.25 24.30 18.98
CA TYR A 123 10.52 25.31 17.97
C TYR A 123 9.21 25.70 17.27
N ILE A 124 8.96 26.99 17.13
CA ILE A 124 7.82 27.57 16.40
C ILE A 124 8.41 28.35 15.24
N TYR A 125 8.14 27.86 14.03
CA TYR A 125 8.61 28.46 12.79
C TYR A 125 7.69 29.60 12.37
N ASN A 126 8.20 30.51 11.54
CA ASN A 126 7.47 31.69 11.08
C ASN A 126 6.26 31.31 10.19
N ASP A 127 6.33 30.18 9.51
CA ASP A 127 5.23 29.67 8.68
C ASP A 127 4.07 29.06 9.49
N GLY A 128 4.21 29.00 10.82
CA GLY A 128 3.26 28.43 11.78
C GLY A 128 3.42 26.93 12.02
N SER A 129 4.40 26.27 11.39
CA SER A 129 4.79 24.91 11.76
C SER A 129 5.48 24.88 13.12
N THR A 130 5.45 23.72 13.77
CA THR A 130 6.07 23.54 15.10
C THR A 130 6.78 22.21 15.19
N TYR A 131 7.96 22.21 15.79
CA TYR A 131 8.65 21.00 16.22
C TYR A 131 8.67 20.94 17.74
N SER A 132 8.45 19.75 18.31
CA SER A 132 8.67 19.46 19.72
C SER A 132 9.44 18.15 19.84
N GLY A 133 10.61 18.15 20.47
CA GLY A 133 11.42 16.95 20.58
C GLY A 133 12.86 17.24 20.94
N ASP A 134 13.72 16.29 20.59
CA ASP A 134 15.13 16.28 20.92
C ASP A 134 15.97 17.15 19.96
N PHE A 135 16.91 17.89 20.55
CA PHE A 135 17.88 18.73 19.85
C PHE A 135 19.31 18.34 20.23
N LYS A 136 20.22 18.40 19.26
CA LYS A 136 21.66 18.20 19.49
C LYS A 136 22.44 19.18 18.64
N PHE A 137 23.32 19.94 19.29
CA PHE A 137 24.16 20.96 18.64
C PHE A 137 23.39 21.97 17.76
N GLY A 138 22.16 22.33 18.16
CA GLY A 138 21.33 23.26 17.40
C GLY A 138 20.51 22.61 16.29
N MET A 139 20.60 21.29 16.10
CA MET A 139 19.86 20.53 15.10
C MET A 139 18.80 19.66 15.76
N ILE A 140 17.72 19.39 15.04
CA ILE A 140 16.73 18.37 15.40
C ILE A 140 17.37 16.98 15.25
N GLU A 141 17.33 16.18 16.32
CA GLU A 141 18.04 14.90 16.41
C GLU A 141 17.35 14.01 17.45
N GLY A 142 17.01 12.76 17.12
CA GLY A 142 16.33 11.86 18.06
C GLY A 142 14.81 11.87 17.90
N LEU A 143 14.06 11.69 18.99
CA LEU A 143 12.60 11.57 18.90
C LEU A 143 11.94 12.95 18.88
N GLY A 144 10.95 13.12 18.01
CA GLY A 144 10.21 14.36 17.94
C GLY A 144 8.85 14.27 17.26
N MET A 145 8.12 15.37 17.37
CA MET A 145 6.86 15.60 16.69
C MET A 145 6.96 16.90 15.90
N TYR A 146 6.71 16.81 14.59
CA TYR A 146 6.66 17.96 13.69
C TYR A 146 5.21 18.15 13.21
N THR A 147 4.62 19.29 13.56
CA THR A 147 3.31 19.72 13.04
C THR A 147 3.56 20.70 11.90
N TYR A 148 3.19 20.31 10.68
CA TYR A 148 3.37 21.11 9.48
C TYR A 148 2.32 22.22 9.38
N LYS A 149 2.61 23.24 8.56
CA LYS A 149 1.66 24.33 8.25
C LYS A 149 0.32 23.81 7.73
N ASN A 150 0.34 22.77 6.91
CA ASN A 150 -0.84 22.12 6.36
C ASN A 150 -1.61 21.25 7.37
N LYS A 151 -1.17 21.20 8.64
CA LYS A 151 -1.71 20.39 9.74
C LYS A 151 -1.41 18.89 9.66
N ASP A 152 -0.54 18.46 8.75
CA ASP A 152 0.06 17.14 8.85
C ASP A 152 0.91 17.05 10.13
N ILE A 153 1.05 15.86 10.69
CA ILE A 153 1.81 15.62 11.91
C ILE A 153 2.72 14.42 11.69
N TYR A 154 4.03 14.64 11.73
CA TYR A 154 5.01 13.56 11.84
C TYR A 154 5.35 13.31 13.30
N LYS A 155 5.44 12.05 13.70
CA LYS A 155 5.96 11.59 14.99
C LYS A 155 6.97 10.48 14.74
N GLY A 156 8.21 10.65 15.14
CA GLY A 156 9.23 9.64 14.89
C GLY A 156 10.63 10.14 15.14
N TYR A 157 11.58 9.39 14.59
CA TYR A 157 13.00 9.69 14.70
C TYR A 157 13.45 10.71 13.65
N PHE A 158 14.40 11.54 14.06
CA PHE A 158 15.09 12.50 13.21
C PHE A 158 16.61 12.29 13.32
N ARG A 159 17.30 12.57 12.23
CA ARG A 159 18.76 12.64 12.14
C ARG A 159 19.14 13.80 11.23
N ASP A 160 20.03 14.67 11.70
CA ASP A 160 20.51 15.82 10.92
C ASP A 160 19.38 16.70 10.35
N ASN A 161 18.35 16.97 11.18
CA ASN A 161 17.12 17.69 10.83
C ASN A 161 16.16 17.00 9.84
N LYS A 162 16.43 15.76 9.44
CA LYS A 162 15.57 14.98 8.53
C LYS A 162 14.86 13.86 9.26
N LYS A 163 13.66 13.49 8.81
CA LYS A 163 12.99 12.26 9.26
C LYS A 163 13.86 11.06 8.87
N ASN A 164 14.19 10.22 9.84
CA ASN A 164 15.08 9.09 9.63
C ASN A 164 14.77 7.98 10.65
N GLY A 165 14.73 6.72 10.24
CA GLY A 165 14.31 5.60 11.09
C GLY A 165 12.79 5.45 11.16
N ARG A 166 12.25 4.92 12.25
CA ARG A 166 10.81 4.63 12.35
C ARG A 166 9.99 5.89 12.65
N GLY A 167 8.86 6.03 11.98
CA GLY A 167 7.98 7.16 12.20
C GLY A 167 6.57 6.96 11.67
N VAL A 168 5.71 7.86 12.11
CA VAL A 168 4.30 7.90 11.75
C VAL A 168 3.98 9.29 11.23
N LEU A 169 3.48 9.37 10.00
CA LEU A 169 2.95 10.60 9.42
C LEU A 169 1.43 10.51 9.38
N TYR A 170 0.77 11.42 10.09
CA TYR A 170 -0.67 11.65 10.01
C TYR A 170 -0.90 12.78 9.03
N TYR A 171 -1.69 12.52 8.00
CA TYR A 171 -2.06 13.52 7.02
C TYR A 171 -3.38 14.20 7.43
N LYS A 172 -3.53 15.48 7.08
CA LYS A 172 -4.75 16.25 7.35
C LYS A 172 -6.00 15.63 6.73
N ASP A 173 -5.87 14.94 5.61
CA ASP A 173 -6.98 14.26 4.93
C ASP A 173 -7.50 13.02 5.68
N GLY A 174 -6.81 12.59 6.74
CA GLY A 174 -7.12 11.38 7.51
C GLY A 174 -6.29 10.16 7.12
N SER A 175 -5.48 10.25 6.06
CA SER A 175 -4.51 9.21 5.71
C SER A 175 -3.41 9.13 6.78
N LYS A 176 -2.74 7.99 6.85
CA LYS A 176 -1.64 7.75 7.79
C LYS A 176 -0.61 6.80 7.20
N TYR A 177 0.66 7.18 7.27
CA TYR A 177 1.80 6.30 7.01
C TYR A 177 2.46 5.88 8.32
N ILE A 178 2.80 4.60 8.44
CA ILE A 178 3.54 4.00 9.56
C ILE A 178 4.66 3.18 8.96
N GLY A 179 5.92 3.52 9.20
CA GLY A 179 7.02 2.76 8.61
C GLY A 179 8.37 3.40 8.79
N GLU A 180 9.30 2.99 7.95
CA GLU A 180 10.67 3.47 7.95
C GLU A 180 10.82 4.74 7.08
N TRP A 181 11.78 5.57 7.48
CA TRP A 181 12.09 6.83 6.84
C TRP A 181 13.60 6.92 6.61
N GLU A 182 13.97 7.46 5.47
CA GLU A 182 15.35 7.75 5.11
C GLU A 182 15.41 9.11 4.41
N ASP A 183 16.16 10.04 4.99
CA ASP A 183 16.39 11.38 4.47
C ASP A 183 15.11 12.10 4.00
N ASP A 184 14.10 12.12 4.86
CA ASP A 184 12.75 12.68 4.64
C ASP A 184 11.80 11.88 3.74
N TYR A 185 12.26 10.79 3.13
CA TYR A 185 11.43 9.91 2.31
C TYR A 185 10.92 8.71 3.08
N GLN A 186 9.74 8.21 2.73
CA GLN A 186 9.28 6.90 3.18
C GLN A 186 10.15 5.84 2.49
N SER A 187 10.65 4.87 3.25
CA SER A 187 11.57 3.85 2.77
C SER A 187 11.30 2.52 3.47
N GLY A 188 11.89 1.44 2.98
CA GLY A 188 11.83 0.12 3.64
C GLY A 188 10.40 -0.38 3.81
N GLU A 189 10.14 -1.09 4.89
CA GLU A 189 8.81 -1.62 5.18
C GLU A 189 7.89 -0.53 5.78
N GLY A 190 6.65 -0.47 5.29
CA GLY A 190 5.68 0.48 5.77
C GLY A 190 4.24 0.08 5.50
N LYS A 191 3.33 0.79 6.17
CA LYS A 191 1.88 0.67 6.04
C LYS A 191 1.27 2.03 5.78
N LEU A 192 0.60 2.18 4.65
CA LEU A 192 -0.15 3.37 4.26
C LEU A 192 -1.64 3.06 4.36
N ILE A 193 -2.33 3.74 5.26
CA ILE A 193 -3.78 3.72 5.40
C ILE A 193 -4.29 5.01 4.76
N LYS A 194 -5.06 4.92 3.68
CA LYS A 194 -5.58 6.08 2.97
C LYS A 194 -6.92 6.53 3.57
N SER A 195 -7.23 7.82 3.44
CA SER A 195 -8.49 8.43 3.86
C SER A 195 -9.72 7.82 3.18
N ASN A 196 -9.55 7.28 1.96
CA ASN A 196 -10.60 6.55 1.25
C ASN A 196 -10.87 5.15 1.81
N GLY A 197 -10.06 4.63 2.74
CA GLY A 197 -10.18 3.30 3.33
C GLY A 197 -9.27 2.23 2.72
N ASP A 198 -8.55 2.54 1.64
CA ASP A 198 -7.55 1.62 1.09
C ASP A 198 -6.35 1.49 2.03
N ILE A 199 -5.71 0.32 1.99
CA ILE A 199 -4.55 0.01 2.81
C ILE A 199 -3.49 -0.63 1.93
N TYR A 200 -2.28 -0.07 1.96
CA TYR A 200 -1.09 -0.72 1.44
C TYR A 200 -0.16 -1.11 2.59
N GLU A 201 0.43 -2.29 2.51
CA GLU A 201 1.45 -2.79 3.45
C GLU A 201 2.56 -3.49 2.66
N GLY A 202 3.79 -3.02 2.79
CA GLY A 202 4.95 -3.54 2.05
C GLY A 202 6.05 -2.49 1.86
N GLN A 203 6.81 -2.66 0.78
CA GLN A 203 8.05 -1.95 0.53
C GLN A 203 7.86 -0.56 -0.10
N PHE A 204 8.59 0.41 0.44
CA PHE A 204 8.69 1.78 -0.04
C PHE A 204 10.14 2.09 -0.45
N ASN A 205 10.28 2.84 -1.55
CA ASN A 205 11.54 3.41 -2.00
C ASN A 205 11.30 4.88 -2.39
N ARG A 206 11.97 5.81 -1.68
CA ARG A 206 11.85 7.25 -1.92
C ARG A 206 10.40 7.75 -2.03
N SER A 207 9.56 7.36 -1.06
CA SER A 207 8.14 7.70 -1.00
C SER A 207 7.25 7.10 -2.09
N LYS A 208 7.73 6.06 -2.79
CA LYS A 208 6.94 5.28 -3.74
C LYS A 208 6.81 3.84 -3.25
N ILE A 209 5.67 3.24 -3.53
CA ILE A 209 5.47 1.80 -3.38
C ILE A 209 6.32 1.10 -4.45
N ASP A 210 7.34 0.35 -4.03
CA ASP A 210 8.35 -0.27 -4.90
C ASP A 210 8.94 -1.50 -4.19
N GLY A 211 8.81 -2.68 -4.79
CA GLY A 211 9.11 -3.96 -4.17
C GLY A 211 7.85 -4.78 -3.86
N LYS A 212 7.92 -5.69 -2.90
CA LYS A 212 6.80 -6.59 -2.55
C LYS A 212 5.81 -5.93 -1.59
N GLY A 213 4.53 -6.23 -1.73
CA GLY A 213 3.51 -5.78 -0.79
C GLY A 213 2.12 -6.34 -1.03
N GLU A 214 1.20 -5.91 -0.18
CA GLU A 214 -0.24 -6.17 -0.27
C GLU A 214 -1.00 -4.83 -0.32
N TYR A 215 -1.88 -4.68 -1.31
CA TYR A 215 -2.81 -3.57 -1.43
C TYR A 215 -4.23 -4.09 -1.24
N LYS A 216 -4.93 -3.62 -0.20
CA LYS A 216 -6.34 -3.89 0.09
C LYS A 216 -7.16 -2.67 -0.26
N TYR A 217 -8.10 -2.82 -1.16
CA TYR A 217 -9.02 -1.76 -1.52
C TYR A 217 -10.21 -1.76 -0.57
N LYS A 218 -10.83 -0.59 -0.37
CA LYS A 218 -12.04 -0.47 0.46
C LYS A 218 -13.19 -1.34 -0.04
N ASP A 219 -13.28 -1.58 -1.34
CA ASP A 219 -14.32 -2.39 -1.97
C ASP A 219 -14.17 -3.90 -1.71
N GLY A 220 -13.07 -4.32 -1.06
CA GLY A 220 -12.76 -5.71 -0.74
C GLY A 220 -11.85 -6.41 -1.75
N SER A 221 -11.59 -5.79 -2.91
CA SER A 221 -10.56 -6.30 -3.82
C SER A 221 -9.18 -6.18 -3.17
N LYS A 222 -8.25 -7.03 -3.60
CA LYS A 222 -6.87 -7.03 -3.08
C LYS A 222 -5.86 -7.46 -4.14
N TYR A 223 -4.66 -6.93 -4.02
CA TYR A 223 -3.49 -7.35 -4.77
C TYR A 223 -2.37 -7.75 -3.81
N VAL A 224 -1.73 -8.88 -4.06
CA VAL A 224 -0.51 -9.32 -3.38
C VAL A 224 0.53 -9.62 -4.44
N GLY A 225 1.66 -8.91 -4.44
CA GLY A 225 2.66 -9.08 -5.48
C GLY A 225 3.75 -8.03 -5.45
N GLU A 226 4.41 -7.88 -6.59
CA GLU A 226 5.45 -6.88 -6.80
C GLU A 226 4.88 -5.56 -7.31
N PHE A 227 5.54 -4.47 -6.93
CA PHE A 227 5.21 -3.12 -7.32
C PHE A 227 6.45 -2.44 -7.88
N LYS A 228 6.24 -1.55 -8.84
CA LYS A 228 7.26 -0.63 -9.31
C LYS A 228 6.65 0.75 -9.44
N GLU A 229 7.23 1.76 -8.80
CA GLU A 229 6.81 3.15 -9.00
C GLU A 229 5.30 3.39 -8.76
N ASN A 230 4.73 2.76 -7.73
CA ASN A 230 3.31 2.77 -7.34
C ASN A 230 2.33 1.97 -8.21
N VAL A 231 2.81 1.17 -9.18
CA VAL A 231 1.93 0.31 -10.01
C VAL A 231 2.28 -1.17 -9.86
N PHE A 232 1.32 -2.06 -10.11
CA PHE A 232 1.56 -3.50 -10.15
C PHE A 232 2.63 -3.85 -11.18
N HIS A 233 3.53 -4.74 -10.82
CA HIS A 233 4.66 -5.15 -11.65
C HIS A 233 5.06 -6.59 -11.30
N GLY A 234 5.93 -7.21 -12.09
CA GLY A 234 6.47 -8.55 -11.78
C GLY A 234 5.36 -9.57 -11.63
N HIS A 235 5.48 -10.49 -10.68
CA HIS A 235 4.42 -11.45 -10.40
C HIS A 235 3.48 -10.97 -9.29
N GLY A 236 2.18 -11.25 -9.44
CA GLY A 236 1.20 -10.95 -8.42
C GLY A 236 -0.12 -11.71 -8.56
N CYS A 237 -0.91 -11.64 -7.49
CA CYS A 237 -2.23 -12.23 -7.35
C CYS A 237 -3.24 -11.13 -7.03
N TYR A 238 -4.17 -10.89 -7.95
CA TYR A 238 -5.28 -9.94 -7.79
C TYR A 238 -6.59 -10.68 -7.60
N THR A 239 -7.31 -10.38 -6.51
CA THR A 239 -8.69 -10.81 -6.30
C THR A 239 -9.60 -9.59 -6.45
N ASP A 240 -10.53 -9.64 -7.41
CA ASP A 240 -11.48 -8.54 -7.61
C ASP A 240 -12.67 -8.60 -6.63
N ILE A 241 -13.53 -7.58 -6.67
CA ILE A 241 -14.72 -7.47 -5.82
C ILE A 241 -15.76 -8.57 -6.07
N HIS A 242 -15.69 -9.24 -7.22
CA HIS A 242 -16.59 -10.33 -7.60
C HIS A 242 -16.03 -11.70 -7.20
N GLY A 243 -14.79 -11.76 -6.69
CA GLY A 243 -14.11 -12.99 -6.31
C GLY A 243 -13.41 -13.70 -7.47
N ASN A 244 -13.24 -13.05 -8.62
CA ASN A 244 -12.36 -13.56 -9.66
C ASN A 244 -10.90 -13.34 -9.22
N ILE A 245 -10.03 -14.29 -9.52
CA ILE A 245 -8.64 -14.30 -9.10
C ILE A 245 -7.77 -14.39 -10.34
N TYR A 246 -6.91 -13.39 -10.54
CA TYR A 246 -5.81 -13.46 -11.50
C TYR A 246 -4.51 -13.69 -10.76
N GLU A 247 -3.71 -14.66 -11.18
CA GLU A 247 -2.36 -14.92 -10.70
C GLU A 247 -1.42 -15.00 -11.90
N GLY A 248 -0.48 -14.07 -12.01
CA GLY A 248 0.37 -14.00 -13.19
C GLY A 248 1.28 -12.78 -13.23
N GLU A 249 1.81 -12.49 -14.41
CA GLU A 249 2.73 -11.38 -14.64
C GLU A 249 2.02 -10.05 -14.90
N TYR A 250 2.60 -8.98 -14.37
CA TYR A 250 2.17 -7.60 -14.55
C TYR A 250 3.32 -6.76 -15.10
N LYS A 251 3.00 -5.83 -16.00
CA LYS A 251 3.95 -4.81 -16.47
C LYS A 251 3.28 -3.45 -16.51
N TYR A 252 3.67 -2.59 -15.58
CA TYR A 252 3.12 -1.22 -15.44
C TYR A 252 1.59 -1.18 -15.24
N GLY A 253 1.09 -2.04 -14.36
CA GLY A 253 -0.32 -2.09 -13.99
C GLY A 253 -1.20 -2.98 -14.85
N VAL A 254 -0.73 -3.45 -16.01
CA VAL A 254 -1.51 -4.34 -16.90
C VAL A 254 -1.01 -5.78 -16.84
N LYS A 255 -1.93 -6.74 -16.96
CA LYS A 255 -1.59 -8.17 -17.08
C LYS A 255 -0.82 -8.39 -18.38
N LYS A 256 0.25 -9.18 -18.30
CA LYS A 256 1.12 -9.50 -19.43
C LYS A 256 1.70 -10.90 -19.23
N GLY A 257 2.36 -11.47 -20.24
CA GLY A 257 3.13 -12.69 -20.05
C GLY A 257 2.22 -13.88 -19.76
N THR A 258 2.59 -14.75 -18.83
CA THR A 258 1.78 -15.92 -18.47
C THR A 258 0.96 -15.69 -17.21
N GLY A 259 -0.20 -16.32 -17.12
CA GLY A 259 -1.01 -16.27 -15.90
C GLY A 259 -2.22 -17.20 -15.92
N ILE A 260 -2.89 -17.26 -14.78
CA ILE A 260 -4.12 -18.02 -14.55
C ILE A 260 -5.20 -17.05 -14.06
N LEU A 261 -6.34 -17.01 -14.76
CA LEU A 261 -7.55 -16.30 -14.35
C LEU A 261 -8.62 -17.30 -13.95
N LYS A 262 -8.96 -17.33 -12.67
CA LYS A 262 -10.03 -18.15 -12.10
C LYS A 262 -11.25 -17.28 -11.87
N PHE A 263 -12.35 -17.62 -12.52
CA PHE A 263 -13.61 -16.92 -12.37
C PHE A 263 -14.43 -17.50 -11.21
N ARG A 264 -15.31 -16.69 -10.62
CA ARG A 264 -16.20 -17.15 -9.53
C ARG A 264 -17.11 -18.31 -9.96
N ASN A 265 -17.50 -18.34 -11.23
CA ASN A 265 -18.30 -19.44 -11.80
C ASN A 265 -17.49 -20.74 -11.97
N LYS A 266 -16.23 -20.82 -11.52
CA LYS A 266 -15.29 -21.95 -11.66
C LYS A 266 -14.69 -22.11 -13.06
N GLU A 267 -14.96 -21.21 -13.99
CA GLU A 267 -14.21 -21.16 -15.24
C GLU A 267 -12.77 -20.76 -14.97
N VAL A 268 -11.86 -21.26 -15.79
CA VAL A 268 -10.43 -21.01 -15.65
C VAL A 268 -9.84 -20.76 -17.02
N TYR A 269 -9.10 -19.67 -17.16
CA TYR A 269 -8.16 -19.48 -18.25
C TYR A 269 -6.73 -19.60 -17.73
N GLU A 270 -5.89 -20.34 -18.42
CA GLU A 270 -4.46 -20.45 -18.17
C GLU A 270 -3.72 -20.24 -19.49
N GLY A 271 -2.85 -19.24 -19.56
CA GLY A 271 -2.15 -18.95 -20.81
C GLY A 271 -1.56 -17.55 -20.87
N ASN A 272 -1.39 -17.06 -22.09
CA ASN A 272 -0.72 -15.81 -22.36
C ASN A 272 -1.67 -14.60 -22.29
N PHE A 273 -1.17 -13.52 -21.70
CA PHE A 273 -1.85 -12.23 -21.56
C PHE A 273 -1.08 -11.11 -22.26
N LYS A 274 -1.83 -10.19 -22.85
CA LYS A 274 -1.32 -8.93 -23.39
C LYS A 274 -2.35 -7.83 -23.15
N ASP A 275 -1.92 -6.79 -22.45
CA ASP A 275 -2.73 -5.60 -22.17
C ASP A 275 -4.11 -5.99 -21.60
N ASP A 276 -4.09 -6.82 -20.55
CA ASP A 276 -5.26 -7.38 -19.84
C ASP A 276 -6.13 -8.41 -20.59
N LEU A 277 -5.82 -8.70 -21.85
CA LEU A 277 -6.57 -9.66 -22.69
C LEU A 277 -5.81 -10.98 -22.87
N PHE A 278 -6.56 -12.08 -23.09
CA PHE A 278 -5.98 -13.34 -23.55
C PHE A 278 -5.37 -13.14 -24.94
N ASP A 279 -4.09 -13.45 -25.12
CA ASP A 279 -3.36 -13.20 -26.36
C ASP A 279 -2.16 -14.16 -26.47
N GLY A 280 -2.15 -15.00 -27.50
CA GLY A 280 -1.23 -16.12 -27.65
C GLY A 280 -1.86 -17.45 -27.24
N VAL A 281 -1.03 -18.44 -26.91
CA VAL A 281 -1.50 -19.80 -26.58
C VAL A 281 -2.11 -19.83 -25.17
N GLY A 282 -3.22 -20.55 -25.02
CA GLY A 282 -3.80 -20.82 -23.70
C GLY A 282 -4.83 -21.94 -23.69
N GLN A 283 -5.26 -22.30 -22.49
CA GLN A 283 -6.36 -23.23 -22.20
C GLN A 283 -7.47 -22.47 -21.48
N TYR A 284 -8.71 -22.63 -21.94
CA TYR A 284 -9.92 -22.16 -21.26
C TYR A 284 -10.79 -23.35 -20.88
N LYS A 285 -10.97 -23.57 -19.58
CA LYS A 285 -11.91 -24.54 -19.03
C LYS A 285 -13.23 -23.85 -18.68
N TYR A 286 -14.30 -24.27 -19.33
CA TYR A 286 -15.65 -23.76 -19.16
C TYR A 286 -16.36 -24.39 -17.95
N TYR A 287 -17.49 -23.79 -17.55
CA TYR A 287 -18.29 -24.25 -16.42
C TYR A 287 -18.85 -25.67 -16.63
N ASP A 288 -19.21 -26.00 -17.86
CA ASP A 288 -19.69 -27.32 -18.28
C ASP A 288 -18.55 -28.37 -18.39
N ASN A 289 -17.33 -28.01 -17.98
CA ASN A 289 -16.10 -28.79 -18.14
C ASN A 289 -15.63 -28.98 -19.58
N SER A 290 -16.26 -28.35 -20.57
CA SER A 290 -15.64 -28.26 -21.90
C SER A 290 -14.35 -27.47 -21.82
N ILE A 291 -13.42 -27.76 -22.73
CA ILE A 291 -12.08 -27.19 -22.75
C ILE A 291 -11.80 -26.67 -24.14
N TYR A 292 -11.29 -25.46 -24.23
CA TYR A 292 -10.61 -24.96 -25.43
C TYR A 292 -9.11 -24.84 -25.16
N GLU A 293 -8.28 -25.33 -26.07
CA GLU A 293 -6.82 -25.18 -26.05
C GLU A 293 -6.38 -24.67 -27.41
N GLY A 294 -5.70 -23.52 -27.46
CA GLY A 294 -5.26 -22.98 -28.73
C GLY A 294 -4.89 -21.52 -28.67
N ASP A 295 -4.89 -20.91 -29.84
CA ASP A 295 -4.53 -19.51 -30.03
C ASP A 295 -5.68 -18.56 -29.63
N PHE A 296 -5.30 -17.52 -28.90
CA PHE A 296 -6.14 -16.40 -28.55
C PHE A 296 -5.59 -15.10 -29.14
N LYS A 297 -6.50 -14.20 -29.50
CA LYS A 297 -6.16 -12.84 -29.91
C LYS A 297 -7.19 -11.87 -29.35
N SER A 298 -6.72 -10.86 -28.63
CA SER A 298 -7.59 -9.84 -28.03
C SER A 298 -8.78 -10.42 -27.24
N GLY A 299 -8.56 -11.49 -26.49
CA GLY A 299 -9.57 -12.13 -25.65
C GLY A 299 -10.48 -13.15 -26.35
N GLN A 300 -10.26 -13.43 -27.64
CA GLN A 300 -11.09 -14.34 -28.44
C GLN A 300 -10.28 -15.52 -28.98
N LYS A 301 -10.91 -16.67 -29.16
CA LYS A 301 -10.31 -17.80 -29.90
C LYS A 301 -10.05 -17.36 -31.34
N ASP A 302 -8.80 -17.41 -31.78
CA ASP A 302 -8.37 -16.93 -33.09
C ASP A 302 -7.04 -17.59 -33.46
N GLY A 303 -7.01 -18.34 -34.56
CA GLY A 303 -5.87 -19.17 -34.96
C GLY A 303 -6.20 -20.66 -34.91
N ILE A 304 -5.26 -21.52 -34.49
CA ILE A 304 -5.48 -22.96 -34.41
C ILE A 304 -5.84 -23.35 -32.98
N GLY A 305 -6.83 -24.23 -32.83
CA GLY A 305 -7.21 -24.71 -31.51
C GLY A 305 -8.04 -25.98 -31.52
N SER A 306 -8.02 -26.65 -30.37
CA SER A 306 -8.80 -27.82 -30.02
C SER A 306 -9.92 -27.43 -29.05
N TYR A 307 -11.16 -27.80 -29.34
CA TYR A 307 -12.28 -27.74 -28.41
C TYR A 307 -12.75 -29.14 -28.06
N ILE A 308 -12.89 -29.43 -26.77
CA ILE A 308 -13.23 -30.75 -26.23
C ILE A 308 -14.48 -30.57 -25.37
N CYS A 309 -15.53 -31.32 -25.66
CA CYS A 309 -16.73 -31.42 -24.83
C CYS A 309 -17.13 -32.89 -24.68
N ASP A 310 -18.20 -33.17 -23.92
CA ASP A 310 -18.70 -34.53 -23.69
C ASP A 310 -19.11 -35.27 -24.98
N PHE A 311 -19.39 -34.52 -26.05
CA PHE A 311 -19.95 -35.04 -27.29
C PHE A 311 -18.89 -35.35 -28.35
N TYR A 312 -17.86 -34.51 -28.45
CA TYR A 312 -16.84 -34.59 -29.49
C TYR A 312 -15.60 -33.75 -29.13
N LYS A 313 -14.52 -33.98 -29.87
CA LYS A 313 -13.37 -33.07 -29.95
C LYS A 313 -13.29 -32.45 -31.34
N TYR A 314 -13.15 -31.14 -31.45
CA TYR A 314 -12.91 -30.44 -32.70
C TYR A 314 -11.50 -29.85 -32.69
N VAL A 315 -10.72 -30.06 -33.75
CA VAL A 315 -9.41 -29.44 -33.94
C VAL A 315 -9.44 -28.70 -35.26
N GLY A 316 -9.13 -27.41 -35.27
CA GLY A 316 -9.16 -26.65 -36.52
C GLY A 316 -8.87 -25.18 -36.33
N GLU A 317 -9.17 -24.43 -37.39
CA GLU A 317 -9.12 -22.98 -37.38
C GLU A 317 -10.21 -22.38 -36.51
N TRP A 318 -9.94 -21.20 -35.95
CA TRP A 318 -10.86 -20.38 -35.18
C TRP A 318 -10.73 -18.93 -35.63
N ASN A 319 -11.85 -18.23 -35.71
CA ASN A 319 -11.91 -16.80 -36.03
C ASN A 319 -12.96 -16.16 -35.13
N LYS A 320 -12.52 -15.27 -34.23
CA LYS A 320 -13.40 -14.54 -33.30
C LYS A 320 -14.42 -15.43 -32.58
N ASN A 321 -13.93 -16.45 -31.88
CA ASN A 321 -14.74 -17.46 -31.15
C ASN A 321 -15.57 -18.42 -32.00
N GLN A 322 -15.54 -18.32 -33.34
CA GLN A 322 -16.23 -19.23 -34.24
C GLN A 322 -15.25 -20.21 -34.89
N LYS A 323 -15.73 -21.40 -35.26
CA LYS A 323 -14.96 -22.37 -36.04
C LYS A 323 -14.63 -21.75 -37.41
N GLY A 324 -13.36 -21.81 -37.79
CA GLY A 324 -12.81 -21.28 -39.03
C GLY A 324 -13.06 -22.19 -40.23
N LYS A 325 -12.29 -22.03 -41.31
CA LYS A 325 -12.62 -22.65 -42.60
C LYS A 325 -12.36 -24.15 -42.59
N ILE A 326 -11.32 -24.62 -41.91
CA ILE A 326 -10.91 -26.02 -41.93
C ILE A 326 -10.86 -26.57 -40.51
N GLY A 327 -11.31 -27.81 -40.33
CA GLY A 327 -11.09 -28.54 -39.09
C GLY A 327 -11.49 -30.01 -39.18
N THR A 328 -11.27 -30.71 -38.08
CA THR A 328 -11.55 -32.14 -37.93
C THR A 328 -12.34 -32.35 -36.65
N TYR A 329 -13.49 -33.01 -36.76
CA TYR A 329 -14.24 -33.52 -35.62
C TYR A 329 -13.82 -34.97 -35.35
N TYR A 330 -13.46 -35.24 -34.11
CA TYR A 330 -13.29 -36.57 -33.54
C TYR A 330 -14.54 -36.87 -32.72
N LEU A 331 -15.41 -37.71 -33.27
CA LEU A 331 -16.67 -38.12 -32.66
C LEU A 331 -16.50 -39.49 -32.01
N GLY A 332 -17.25 -39.77 -30.95
CA GLY A 332 -17.57 -41.13 -30.47
C GLY A 332 -16.46 -42.20 -30.56
N SER A 333 -16.83 -43.45 -30.85
CA SER A 333 -15.92 -44.60 -30.96
C SER A 333 -15.11 -44.56 -32.26
N LYS A 334 -14.18 -43.60 -32.37
CA LYS A 334 -13.16 -43.42 -33.43
C LYS A 334 -13.64 -42.87 -34.78
N GLU A 335 -14.79 -42.23 -34.83
CA GLU A 335 -15.29 -41.61 -36.06
C GLU A 335 -14.59 -40.27 -36.29
N ILE A 336 -14.02 -40.07 -37.48
CA ILE A 336 -13.30 -38.84 -37.84
C ILE A 336 -14.04 -38.15 -38.97
N LEU A 337 -14.27 -36.85 -38.84
CA LEU A 337 -14.96 -36.02 -39.82
C LEU A 337 -14.10 -34.78 -40.12
N ASP A 338 -13.39 -34.81 -41.24
CA ASP A 338 -12.67 -33.66 -41.78
C ASP A 338 -13.68 -32.74 -42.49
N VAL A 339 -13.62 -31.43 -42.24
CA VAL A 339 -14.62 -30.46 -42.74
C VAL A 339 -14.00 -29.21 -43.32
N VAL A 340 -14.70 -28.67 -44.32
CA VAL A 340 -14.62 -27.28 -44.77
C VAL A 340 -15.91 -26.59 -44.34
N ILE A 341 -15.78 -25.48 -43.61
CA ILE A 341 -16.87 -24.70 -43.04
C ILE A 341 -16.92 -23.33 -43.71
N GLU A 342 -18.12 -22.92 -44.14
CA GLU A 342 -18.39 -21.55 -44.59
C GLU A 342 -19.69 -21.07 -43.96
N ASN A 343 -19.67 -19.86 -43.39
CA ASN A 343 -20.85 -19.25 -42.75
C ASN A 343 -21.57 -20.20 -41.76
N GLN A 344 -20.79 -20.89 -40.92
CA GLN A 344 -21.30 -21.88 -39.95
C GLN A 344 -22.07 -23.06 -40.57
N ASN A 345 -21.78 -23.39 -41.82
CA ASN A 345 -22.24 -24.61 -42.49
C ASN A 345 -21.04 -25.43 -42.93
N ILE A 346 -21.09 -26.75 -42.71
CA ILE A 346 -20.14 -27.67 -43.34
C ILE A 346 -20.51 -27.79 -44.81
N VAL A 347 -19.72 -27.15 -45.67
CA VAL A 347 -19.92 -27.18 -47.13
C VAL A 347 -19.27 -28.40 -47.79
N GLN A 348 -18.27 -28.99 -47.14
CA GLN A 348 -17.67 -30.25 -47.56
C GLN A 348 -17.19 -31.00 -46.32
N GLY A 349 -17.52 -32.27 -46.18
CA GLY A 349 -17.03 -33.11 -45.10
C GLY A 349 -16.70 -34.53 -45.56
N ILE A 350 -15.60 -35.09 -45.05
CA ILE A 350 -15.17 -36.48 -45.30
C ILE A 350 -15.22 -37.21 -43.96
N TYR A 351 -16.12 -38.18 -43.87
CA TYR A 351 -16.41 -38.97 -42.69
C TYR A 351 -15.82 -40.36 -42.84
N LYS A 352 -14.91 -40.75 -41.94
CA LYS A 352 -14.23 -42.04 -41.93
C LYS A 352 -14.73 -42.91 -40.77
N LEU A 353 -15.19 -44.11 -41.11
CA LEU A 353 -15.60 -45.16 -40.17
C LEU A 353 -14.42 -46.11 -39.88
N GLU A 354 -14.53 -46.92 -38.82
CA GLU A 354 -13.50 -47.91 -38.46
C GLU A 354 -13.22 -48.94 -39.57
N ASP A 355 -14.16 -49.16 -40.50
CA ASP A 355 -14.05 -50.12 -41.61
C ASP A 355 -13.46 -49.52 -42.91
N ASP A 356 -12.77 -48.37 -42.85
CA ASP A 356 -12.22 -47.62 -43.99
C ASP A 356 -13.26 -47.12 -45.03
N GLU A 357 -14.56 -47.18 -44.72
CA GLU A 357 -15.59 -46.56 -45.54
C GLU A 357 -15.58 -45.03 -45.38
N GLU A 358 -15.40 -44.31 -46.49
CA GLU A 358 -15.55 -42.85 -46.57
C GLU A 358 -16.97 -42.44 -46.96
N LYS A 359 -17.54 -41.48 -46.22
CA LYS A 359 -18.86 -40.87 -46.50
C LYS A 359 -18.71 -39.37 -46.62
N TYR A 360 -19.47 -38.76 -47.52
CA TYR A 360 -19.39 -37.33 -47.80
C TYR A 360 -20.57 -36.56 -47.19
N LEU A 361 -20.28 -35.43 -46.55
CA LEU A 361 -21.25 -34.51 -45.96
C LEU A 361 -21.23 -33.17 -46.70
N PHE A 362 -22.42 -32.60 -46.92
CA PHE A 362 -22.62 -31.29 -47.56
C PHE A 362 -23.80 -30.59 -46.87
N ASP A 363 -23.75 -29.27 -46.77
CA ASP A 363 -24.80 -28.40 -46.25
C ASP A 363 -25.32 -28.79 -44.85
N VAL A 364 -24.39 -29.07 -43.91
CA VAL A 364 -24.75 -29.35 -42.51
C VAL A 364 -24.57 -28.09 -41.66
N ASP A 365 -25.69 -27.56 -41.17
CA ASP A 365 -25.73 -26.41 -40.27
C ASP A 365 -25.08 -26.73 -38.91
N ILE A 366 -24.08 -25.94 -38.53
CA ILE A 366 -23.40 -25.99 -37.24
C ILE A 366 -23.50 -24.67 -36.47
N SER A 367 -24.41 -23.78 -36.86
CA SER A 367 -24.67 -22.49 -36.18
C SER A 367 -25.36 -22.63 -34.82
N GLY A 368 -25.68 -23.86 -34.39
CA GLY A 368 -26.33 -24.11 -33.12
C GLY A 368 -25.49 -23.66 -31.92
N ASN A 369 -26.12 -22.92 -31.00
CA ASN A 369 -25.51 -22.51 -29.73
C ASN A 369 -25.33 -23.65 -28.72
N ASN A 370 -25.62 -24.89 -29.09
CA ASN A 370 -25.52 -26.08 -28.24
C ASN A 370 -24.79 -27.18 -29.01
N GLU A 371 -23.74 -27.72 -28.39
CA GLU A 371 -22.89 -28.77 -28.96
C GLU A 371 -23.64 -30.08 -29.22
N GLU A 372 -24.68 -30.38 -28.45
CA GLU A 372 -25.57 -31.51 -28.72
C GLU A 372 -26.34 -31.32 -30.04
N LYS A 373 -26.79 -30.09 -30.33
CA LYS A 373 -27.51 -29.77 -31.58
C LYS A 373 -26.57 -29.88 -32.78
N VAL A 374 -25.33 -29.40 -32.64
CA VAL A 374 -24.28 -29.56 -33.67
C VAL A 374 -24.07 -31.05 -33.96
N LEU A 375 -23.86 -31.87 -32.93
CA LEU A 375 -23.70 -33.31 -33.09
C LEU A 375 -24.95 -33.97 -33.68
N LEU A 376 -26.15 -33.56 -33.27
CA LEU A 376 -27.42 -34.07 -33.78
C LEU A 376 -27.59 -33.77 -35.26
N ASN A 377 -27.26 -32.57 -35.71
CA ASN A 377 -27.32 -32.19 -37.12
C ASN A 377 -26.40 -33.07 -37.98
N ILE A 378 -25.15 -33.29 -37.52
CA ILE A 378 -24.19 -34.20 -38.15
C ILE A 378 -24.76 -35.63 -38.21
N LYS A 379 -25.22 -36.17 -37.08
CA LYS A 379 -25.80 -37.53 -36.99
C LYS A 379 -27.08 -37.70 -37.82
N HIS A 380 -27.92 -36.67 -37.90
CA HIS A 380 -29.16 -36.70 -38.67
C HIS A 380 -28.87 -36.80 -40.17
N TYR A 381 -27.89 -36.04 -40.68
CA TYR A 381 -27.45 -36.12 -42.07
C TYR A 381 -26.97 -37.54 -42.41
N LEU A 382 -26.08 -38.09 -41.57
CA LEU A 382 -25.54 -39.44 -41.74
C LEU A 382 -26.63 -40.52 -41.75
N LYS A 383 -27.67 -40.40 -40.91
CA LYS A 383 -28.81 -41.34 -40.88
C LYS A 383 -29.72 -41.21 -42.10
N LYS A 384 -29.98 -39.99 -42.60
CA LYS A 384 -30.86 -39.77 -43.76
C LYS A 384 -30.30 -40.40 -45.03
N LYS A 385 -28.98 -40.30 -45.25
CA LYS A 385 -28.30 -40.96 -46.39
C LYS A 385 -28.34 -42.49 -46.32
N LYS A 386 -28.28 -43.09 -45.12
CA LYS A 386 -28.47 -44.55 -44.94
C LYS A 386 -29.84 -45.04 -45.42
N LYS A 387 -30.90 -44.23 -45.31
CA LYS A 387 -32.25 -44.57 -45.79
C LYS A 387 -32.48 -44.31 -47.29
N GLN A 388 -31.53 -43.65 -47.96
CA GLN A 388 -31.61 -43.30 -49.38
C GLN A 388 -30.63 -44.08 -50.25
N SER A 389 -29.88 -45.03 -49.67
CA SER A 389 -29.06 -45.98 -50.41
C SER A 389 -29.95 -47.20 -50.75
N PRO A 390 -30.06 -47.59 -52.04
CA PRO A 390 -30.99 -48.62 -52.51
C PRO A 390 -30.76 -50.00 -51.89
#